data_AF-A0A285UV67-F1
#
_entry.id   AF-A0A285UV67-F1
#
_cell.length_a   1.000
_cell.length_b   1.000
_cell.length_c   1.000
_cell.angle_alpha   90.00
_cell.angle_beta   90.00
_cell.angle_gamma   90.00
#
_symmetry.space_group_name_H-M   'P 1'
#
loop_
_entity.id
_entity.type
_entity.pdbx_description
1 polymer ?
#
loop_
_entity_poly.entity_id
_entity_poly.type
_entity_poly.pdbx_seq_one_letter_code
_entity_poly.pdbx_strand_id
1 'polypeptide(L)'
;MTDVPNDIMEANVVAFRWKFSDDGEWHYGSKRPGPFRFGDPDIVEPLFSEAALLAERERRTPDVVTWQPIETAPRDKTHVIVAVPDKDLDGYTVGEAYFDPENYGDGDWWWAGTSVADHFDSPMSDCMWHEPTLWQPLPAAPSLSSGTGRSEE
;
A
#
# COMPACT_ATOMS: atom_id res chain seq x y z
N MET A 1 -18.95 43.94 -9.37
CA MET A 1 -20.32 43.57 -8.97
C MET A 1 -20.74 42.41 -9.85
N THR A 2 -20.43 41.19 -9.42
CA THR A 2 -20.99 39.93 -9.93
C THR A 2 -20.94 38.97 -8.74
N ASP A 3 -22.09 38.82 -8.10
CA ASP A 3 -22.36 37.84 -7.05
C ASP A 3 -22.09 36.42 -7.57
N VAL A 4 -21.33 35.64 -6.80
CA VAL A 4 -21.23 34.20 -6.99
C VAL A 4 -22.23 33.56 -6.02
N PRO A 5 -23.19 32.75 -6.49
CA PRO A 5 -24.13 32.09 -5.62
C PRO A 5 -23.42 31.05 -4.76
N ASN A 6 -23.67 31.14 -3.47
CA ASN A 6 -23.20 30.23 -2.44
C ASN A 6 -24.29 29.19 -2.23
N ASP A 7 -24.27 28.09 -2.98
CA ASP A 7 -25.20 26.98 -2.79
C ASP A 7 -24.49 25.62 -2.77
N ILE A 8 -24.61 25.01 -1.58
CA ILE A 8 -24.91 23.61 -1.31
C ILE A 8 -23.85 22.56 -1.66
N MET A 9 -23.15 22.10 -0.62
CA MET A 9 -22.94 20.67 -0.34
C MET A 9 -23.08 20.47 1.19
N GLU A 10 -24.32 20.38 1.68
CA GLU A 10 -24.56 19.79 2.99
C GLU A 10 -24.31 18.28 2.88
N ALA A 11 -23.14 17.84 3.34
CA ALA A 11 -22.89 16.44 3.55
C ALA A 11 -23.83 15.93 4.66
N ASN A 12 -24.64 14.93 4.35
CA ASN A 12 -25.38 14.14 5.33
C ASN A 12 -24.39 13.40 6.24
N VAL A 13 -23.90 14.07 7.28
CA VAL A 13 -23.08 13.44 8.32
C VAL A 13 -24.04 12.63 9.20
N VAL A 14 -24.08 11.31 8.97
CA VAL A 14 -24.66 10.37 9.92
C VAL A 14 -23.71 10.30 11.12
N ALA A 15 -23.94 11.15 12.12
CA ALA A 15 -23.16 11.15 13.34
C ALA A 15 -23.48 9.90 14.18
N PHE A 16 -22.55 8.95 14.22
CA PHE A 16 -22.62 7.82 15.14
C PHE A 16 -22.11 8.26 16.51
N ARG A 17 -22.94 8.12 17.55
CA ARG A 17 -22.55 8.42 18.92
C ARG A 17 -22.22 7.13 19.65
N TRP A 18 -20.93 6.92 19.88
CA TRP A 18 -20.47 5.91 20.82
C TRP A 18 -20.51 6.46 22.24
N LYS A 19 -20.91 5.63 23.20
CA LYS A 19 -20.75 5.91 24.62
C LYS A 19 -19.94 4.78 25.25
N PHE A 20 -18.90 5.16 25.95
CA PHE A 20 -18.13 4.27 26.81
C PHE A 20 -18.85 4.22 28.16
N SER A 21 -19.20 3.03 28.62
CA SER A 21 -19.88 2.82 29.91
C SER A 21 -18.89 2.63 31.06
N ASP A 22 -19.37 2.82 32.28
CA ASP A 22 -18.57 2.73 33.50
C ASP A 22 -18.12 1.29 33.84
N ASP A 23 -18.66 0.28 33.14
CA ASP A 23 -18.22 -1.12 33.19
C ASP A 23 -17.06 -1.43 32.22
N GLY A 24 -16.59 -0.45 31.45
CA GLY A 24 -15.47 -0.58 30.53
C GLY A 24 -15.84 -1.14 29.15
N GLU A 25 -17.13 -1.29 28.84
CA GLU A 25 -17.59 -1.75 27.53
C GLU A 25 -18.04 -0.61 26.61
N TRP A 26 -18.05 -0.88 25.31
CA TRP A 26 -18.58 0.04 24.30
C TRP A 26 -19.98 -0.39 23.91
N HIS A 27 -20.97 0.46 24.16
CA HIS A 27 -22.36 0.18 23.74
C HIS A 27 -22.76 0.98 22.51
N TYR A 28 -23.27 0.25 21.51
CA TYR A 28 -23.84 0.82 20.30
C TYR A 28 -25.30 1.24 20.53
N GLY A 29 -25.59 2.55 20.51
CA GLY A 29 -26.94 3.07 20.64
C GLY A 29 -27.57 3.41 19.29
N SER A 30 -28.26 2.45 18.64
CA SER A 30 -29.15 2.78 17.52
C SER A 30 -30.56 3.10 18.01
N LYS A 31 -31.04 4.32 17.74
CA LYS A 31 -32.48 4.58 17.70
C LYS A 31 -33.00 4.06 16.35
N ARG A 32 -33.64 2.90 16.34
CA ARG A 32 -34.37 2.43 15.15
C ARG A 32 -35.67 3.22 14.96
N PRO A 33 -36.02 3.65 13.74
CA PRO A 33 -37.40 3.90 13.38
C PRO A 33 -38.03 2.61 12.82
N GLY A 34 -39.10 2.14 13.48
CA GLY A 34 -40.21 1.37 12.89
C GLY A 34 -39.96 -0.05 12.35
N PRO A 35 -41.00 -0.92 12.37
CA PRO A 35 -40.91 -2.27 11.81
C PRO A 35 -41.14 -2.25 10.28
N PHE A 36 -40.15 -2.72 9.53
CA PHE A 36 -40.34 -3.15 8.13
C PHE A 36 -41.14 -4.46 8.13
N ARG A 37 -42.22 -4.52 7.34
CA ARG A 37 -42.97 -5.75 7.08
C ARG A 37 -42.28 -6.52 5.96
N PHE A 38 -41.91 -7.77 6.25
CA PHE A 38 -41.46 -8.76 5.26
C PHE A 38 -42.66 -9.33 4.51
N GLY A 39 -42.54 -9.43 3.19
CA GLY A 39 -43.52 -10.08 2.34
C GLY A 39 -43.21 -9.91 0.86
N ASP A 40 -42.17 -10.61 0.37
CA ASP A 40 -42.07 -11.08 -1.03
C ASP A 40 -40.99 -12.20 -1.08
N PRO A 41 -41.33 -13.44 -1.47
CA PRO A 41 -40.42 -14.58 -1.41
C PRO A 41 -39.73 -14.97 -2.73
N ASP A 42 -39.75 -14.15 -3.80
CA ASP A 42 -39.37 -14.64 -5.14
C ASP A 42 -38.29 -13.85 -5.91
N ILE A 43 -37.33 -13.21 -5.25
CA ILE A 43 -36.11 -12.75 -5.93
C ILE A 43 -34.90 -12.91 -5.01
N VAL A 44 -34.21 -14.05 -5.11
CA VAL A 44 -32.87 -14.25 -4.52
C VAL A 44 -31.87 -14.41 -5.65
N GLU A 45 -31.70 -13.36 -6.44
CA GLU A 45 -30.39 -13.17 -7.07
C GLU A 45 -29.41 -12.81 -5.96
N PRO A 46 -28.20 -13.38 -5.91
CA PRO A 46 -27.19 -12.93 -4.99
C PRO A 46 -26.70 -11.57 -5.49
N LEU A 47 -27.46 -10.52 -5.15
CA LEU A 47 -26.96 -9.16 -5.12
C LEU A 47 -25.86 -9.16 -4.06
N PHE A 48 -24.63 -9.49 -4.47
CA PHE A 48 -23.44 -9.02 -3.79
C PHE A 48 -23.62 -7.51 -3.68
N SER A 49 -24.09 -7.06 -2.52
CA SER A 49 -24.43 -5.67 -2.30
C SER A 49 -23.19 -4.86 -2.60
N GLU A 50 -23.31 -3.68 -3.21
CA GLU A 50 -22.17 -2.78 -3.39
C GLU A 50 -21.43 -2.55 -2.05
N ALA A 51 -22.15 -2.59 -0.93
CA ALA A 51 -21.59 -2.58 0.41
C ALA A 51 -20.63 -3.76 0.72
N ALA A 52 -20.92 -4.96 0.22
CA ALA A 52 -20.03 -6.13 0.38
C ALA A 52 -18.80 -6.03 -0.53
N LEU A 53 -18.96 -5.52 -1.76
CA LEU A 53 -17.83 -5.25 -2.66
C LEU A 53 -16.96 -4.09 -2.14
N LEU A 54 -17.54 -3.05 -1.56
CA LEU A 54 -16.82 -1.96 -0.89
C LEU A 54 -16.11 -2.46 0.37
N ALA A 55 -16.76 -3.27 1.20
CA ALA A 55 -16.12 -3.86 2.38
C ALA A 55 -14.96 -4.80 2.02
N GLU A 56 -15.03 -5.52 0.90
CA GLU A 56 -13.91 -6.34 0.40
C GLU A 56 -12.79 -5.50 -0.22
N ARG A 57 -13.15 -4.36 -0.86
CA ARG A 57 -12.21 -3.39 -1.41
C ARG A 57 -11.48 -2.60 -0.31
N GLU A 58 -12.13 -2.34 0.82
CA GLU A 58 -11.55 -1.68 2.00
C GLU A 58 -10.75 -2.63 2.89
N ARG A 59 -11.02 -3.95 2.87
CA ARG A 59 -10.21 -4.96 3.57
C ARG A 59 -8.84 -5.19 2.95
N ARG A 60 -8.62 -4.73 1.73
CA ARG A 60 -7.29 -4.61 1.15
C ARG A 60 -6.63 -3.35 1.70
N THR A 61 -6.36 -3.30 3.00
CA THR A 61 -5.21 -2.52 3.45
C THR A 61 -4.03 -3.07 2.66
N PRO A 62 -3.35 -2.26 1.82
CA PRO A 62 -2.17 -2.74 1.12
C PRO A 62 -1.26 -3.31 2.20
N ASP A 63 -0.87 -4.58 2.06
CA ASP A 63 0.00 -5.25 3.02
C ASP A 63 1.09 -4.27 3.39
N VAL A 64 1.14 -3.87 4.67
CA VAL A 64 2.10 -2.88 5.13
C VAL A 64 3.46 -3.51 4.89
N VAL A 65 4.12 -3.07 3.82
CA VAL A 65 5.37 -3.67 3.39
C VAL A 65 6.37 -3.37 4.51
N THR A 66 6.70 -4.44 5.24
CA THR A 66 7.53 -4.35 6.44
C THR A 66 8.96 -4.64 6.03
N TRP A 67 9.88 -3.79 6.49
CA TRP A 67 11.31 -4.02 6.32
C TRP A 67 11.74 -5.36 6.93
N GLN A 68 12.54 -6.11 6.19
CA GLN A 68 13.06 -7.42 6.55
C GLN A 68 14.58 -7.39 6.61
N PRO A 69 15.22 -8.28 7.42
CA PRO A 69 16.68 -8.42 7.43
C PRO A 69 17.23 -8.79 6.05
N ILE A 70 18.35 -8.20 5.63
CA ILE A 70 18.94 -8.42 4.29
C ILE A 70 19.26 -9.90 4.01
N GLU A 71 19.49 -10.70 5.04
CA GLU A 71 19.81 -12.12 4.92
C GLU A 71 18.64 -12.95 4.37
N THR A 72 17.41 -12.42 4.48
CA THR A 72 16.20 -13.06 3.92
C THR A 72 15.87 -12.59 2.51
N ALA A 73 16.65 -11.66 1.95
CA ALA A 73 16.39 -11.09 0.65
C ALA A 73 16.61 -12.11 -0.48
N PRO A 74 15.84 -12.01 -1.58
CA PRO A 74 16.06 -12.86 -2.75
C PRO A 74 17.44 -12.59 -3.36
N ARG A 75 18.15 -13.68 -3.70
CA ARG A 75 19.50 -13.66 -4.32
C ARG A 75 19.51 -14.14 -5.76
N ASP A 76 18.35 -14.09 -6.41
CA ASP A 76 18.08 -14.61 -7.76
C ASP A 76 17.96 -13.48 -8.80
N LYS A 77 18.64 -12.34 -8.57
CA LYS A 77 18.54 -11.10 -9.34
C LYS A 77 17.15 -10.44 -9.32
N THR A 78 16.26 -10.82 -8.41
CA THR A 78 15.01 -10.09 -8.16
C THR A 78 15.31 -8.69 -7.62
N HIS A 79 14.64 -7.68 -8.19
CA HIS A 79 14.74 -6.30 -7.76
C HIS A 79 13.92 -6.06 -6.47
N VAL A 80 14.53 -5.37 -5.52
CA VAL A 80 13.98 -5.05 -4.20
C VAL A 80 14.36 -3.63 -3.81
N ILE A 81 13.71 -3.06 -2.79
CA ILE A 81 14.20 -1.84 -2.15
C ILE A 81 15.11 -2.25 -0.99
N VAL A 82 16.32 -1.70 -0.92
CA VAL A 82 17.27 -1.93 0.17
C VAL A 82 17.51 -0.66 0.96
N ALA A 83 17.94 -0.81 2.22
CA ALA A 83 18.43 0.27 3.06
C ALA A 83 19.87 -0.02 3.47
N VAL A 84 20.77 0.88 3.07
CA VAL A 84 22.20 0.83 3.38
C VAL A 84 22.48 1.90 4.45
N PRO A 85 23.07 1.55 5.61
CA PRO A 85 23.44 2.55 6.61
C PRO A 85 24.40 3.59 6.02
N ASP A 86 24.18 4.86 6.36
CA ASP A 86 25.10 5.93 5.97
C ASP A 86 26.42 5.82 6.76
N LYS A 87 27.45 6.54 6.30
CA LYS A 87 28.81 6.49 6.86
C LYS A 87 28.84 6.57 8.39
N ASP A 88 28.08 7.50 8.95
CA ASP A 88 28.08 7.83 10.38
C ASP A 88 27.02 7.03 11.18
N LEU A 89 26.33 6.08 10.54
CA LEU A 89 25.29 5.22 11.13
C LEU A 89 24.12 5.99 11.77
N ASP A 90 23.85 7.20 11.29
CA ASP A 90 22.77 8.08 11.73
C ASP A 90 21.56 8.09 10.78
N GLY A 91 21.70 7.44 9.62
CA GLY A 91 20.70 7.41 8.56
C GLY A 91 20.82 6.19 7.66
N TYR A 92 19.98 6.18 6.63
CA TYR A 92 19.96 5.15 5.59
C TYR A 92 19.86 5.78 4.21
N THR A 93 20.72 5.32 3.31
CA THR A 93 20.54 5.46 1.87
C THR A 93 19.59 4.35 1.41
N VAL A 94 18.42 4.73 0.90
CA VAL A 94 17.37 3.81 0.46
C VAL A 94 17.20 3.89 -1.05
N GLY A 95 17.15 2.74 -1.72
CA GLY A 95 16.97 2.68 -3.16
C GLY A 95 16.67 1.28 -3.68
N GLU A 96 16.37 1.19 -4.97
CA GLU A 96 16.15 -0.07 -5.65
C GLU A 96 17.49 -0.77 -5.96
N ALA A 97 17.56 -2.06 -5.71
CA ALA A 97 18.75 -2.87 -5.90
C ALA A 97 18.42 -4.32 -6.26
N TYR A 98 19.42 -5.05 -6.73
CA TYR A 98 19.36 -6.49 -6.95
C TYR A 98 20.68 -7.14 -6.52
N PHE A 99 20.62 -8.43 -6.17
CA PHE A 99 21.82 -9.22 -5.86
C PHE A 99 22.28 -9.98 -7.11
N ASP A 100 23.55 -9.83 -7.48
CA ASP A 100 24.18 -10.57 -8.57
C ASP A 100 25.04 -11.72 -8.02
N PRO A 101 24.56 -12.97 -8.04
CA PRO A 101 25.31 -14.12 -7.52
C PRO A 101 26.46 -14.59 -8.41
N GLU A 102 26.55 -14.10 -9.66
CA GLU A 102 27.51 -14.63 -10.65
C GLU A 102 28.85 -13.90 -10.64
N ASN A 103 28.89 -12.69 -10.07
CA ASN A 103 30.05 -11.82 -10.08
C ASN A 103 30.54 -11.58 -8.64
N TYR A 104 31.82 -11.24 -8.45
CA TYR A 104 32.41 -10.92 -7.12
C TYR A 104 32.46 -12.07 -6.10
N GLY A 105 32.78 -13.29 -6.56
CA GLY A 105 33.11 -14.43 -5.70
C GLY A 105 31.88 -15.08 -5.06
N ASP A 106 31.28 -14.42 -4.08
CA ASP A 106 30.07 -14.88 -3.38
C ASP A 106 28.80 -14.12 -3.80
N GLY A 107 28.93 -13.22 -4.78
CA GLY A 107 27.87 -12.33 -5.23
C GLY A 107 27.89 -10.98 -4.53
N ASP A 108 27.24 -9.99 -5.11
CA ASP A 108 27.16 -8.64 -4.53
C ASP A 108 25.87 -7.90 -4.86
N TRP A 109 25.56 -6.87 -4.08
CA TRP A 109 24.42 -5.98 -4.29
C TRP A 109 24.78 -4.85 -5.26
N TRP A 110 23.86 -4.56 -6.17
CA TRP A 110 23.98 -3.52 -7.18
C TRP A 110 22.76 -2.59 -7.13
N TRP A 111 22.99 -1.29 -7.29
CA TRP A 111 21.88 -0.35 -7.47
C TRP A 111 21.20 -0.58 -8.82
N ALA A 112 19.88 -0.46 -8.88
CA ALA A 112 19.16 -0.59 -10.13
C ALA A 112 19.64 0.42 -11.17
N GLY A 113 19.76 -0.03 -12.42
CA GLY A 113 20.31 0.76 -13.52
C GLY A 113 21.83 0.74 -13.63
N THR A 114 22.51 0.03 -12.73
CA THR A 114 23.95 -0.26 -12.80
C THR A 114 24.17 -1.76 -12.92
N SER A 115 25.35 -2.19 -13.36
CA SER A 115 25.70 -3.60 -13.51
C SER A 115 27.21 -3.81 -13.58
N VAL A 116 27.65 -5.07 -13.47
CA VAL A 116 29.06 -5.45 -13.69
C VAL A 116 29.60 -5.05 -15.07
N ALA A 117 28.72 -4.82 -16.06
CA ALA A 117 29.11 -4.38 -17.39
C ALA A 117 29.34 -2.86 -17.48
N ASP A 118 28.88 -2.08 -16.49
CA ASP A 118 29.03 -0.64 -16.47
C ASP A 118 30.42 -0.24 -15.95
N HIS A 119 31.22 0.31 -16.85
CA HIS A 119 32.63 0.64 -16.57
C HIS A 119 32.83 1.66 -15.44
N PHE A 120 31.83 2.49 -15.17
CA PHE A 120 31.91 3.59 -14.20
C PHE A 120 31.20 3.31 -12.88
N ASP A 121 30.53 2.16 -12.78
CA ASP A 121 29.82 1.77 -11.57
C ASP A 121 30.54 0.61 -10.88
N SER A 122 30.21 0.42 -9.62
CA SER A 122 30.82 -0.59 -8.76
C SER A 122 29.74 -1.16 -7.85
N PRO A 123 29.90 -2.41 -7.38
CA PRO A 123 28.95 -2.99 -6.45
C PRO A 123 28.89 -2.18 -5.15
N MET A 124 27.85 -2.40 -4.35
CA MET A 124 27.67 -1.69 -3.09
C MET A 124 28.82 -1.93 -2.11
N SER A 125 29.42 -3.12 -2.10
CA SER A 125 30.58 -3.41 -1.24
C SER A 125 31.79 -2.50 -1.52
N ASP A 126 31.94 -2.03 -2.75
CA ASP A 126 33.05 -1.18 -3.19
C ASP A 126 32.73 0.32 -3.06
N CYS A 127 31.47 0.71 -3.29
CA CYS A 127 31.08 2.13 -3.35
C CYS A 127 30.41 2.68 -2.08
N MET A 128 29.94 1.82 -1.18
CA MET A 128 29.27 2.21 0.07
C MET A 128 30.16 1.98 1.29
N TRP A 129 29.93 2.75 2.36
CA TRP A 129 30.67 2.61 3.62
C TRP A 129 30.28 1.36 4.40
N HIS A 130 29.04 0.90 4.21
CA HIS A 130 28.44 -0.26 4.88
C HIS A 130 27.65 -1.08 3.87
N GLU A 131 27.40 -2.34 4.20
CA GLU A 131 26.53 -3.21 3.40
C GLU A 131 25.04 -2.91 3.67
N PRO A 132 24.13 -3.25 2.73
CA PRO A 132 22.69 -3.19 2.98
C PRO A 132 22.32 -4.05 4.19
N THR A 133 21.41 -3.56 5.04
CA THR A 133 21.00 -4.26 6.28
C THR A 133 19.53 -4.63 6.29
N LEU A 134 18.70 -3.91 5.53
CA LEU A 134 17.27 -4.15 5.44
C LEU A 134 16.82 -4.15 3.98
N TRP A 135 15.75 -4.88 3.70
CA TRP A 135 15.11 -4.88 2.39
C TRP A 135 13.59 -4.93 2.50
N GLN A 136 12.91 -4.63 1.40
CA GLN A 136 11.49 -4.88 1.19
C GLN A 136 11.21 -5.15 -0.28
N PRO A 137 10.14 -5.90 -0.63
CA PRO A 137 9.74 -6.09 -2.02
C PRO A 137 9.38 -4.75 -2.68
N LEU A 138 9.49 -4.69 -4.01
CA LEU A 138 8.98 -3.55 -4.77
C LEU A 138 7.46 -3.38 -4.53
N PRO A 139 6.96 -2.14 -4.44
CA PRO A 139 5.54 -1.90 -4.31
C PRO A 139 4.80 -2.43 -5.53
N ALA A 140 3.58 -2.94 -5.32
CA ALA A 140 2.74 -3.37 -6.43
C ALA A 140 2.54 -2.20 -7.41
N ALA A 141 2.67 -2.48 -8.70
CA ALA A 141 2.43 -1.50 -9.74
C ALA A 141 1.04 -0.86 -9.56
N PRO A 142 0.89 0.45 -9.79
CA PRO A 142 -0.41 1.10 -9.69
C PRO A 142 -1.37 0.43 -10.69
N SER A 143 -2.53 0.00 -10.21
CA SER A 143 -3.57 -0.48 -11.10
C SER A 143 -4.05 0.69 -11.95
N LEU A 144 -3.78 0.65 -13.26
CA LEU A 144 -4.43 1.56 -14.20
C LEU A 144 -5.94 1.30 -14.08
N SER A 145 -6.68 2.20 -13.43
CA SER A 145 -8.12 2.21 -13.56
C SER A 145 -8.39 2.41 -15.04
N SER A 146 -8.86 1.37 -15.71
CA SER A 146 -9.34 1.44 -17.09
C SER A 146 -10.51 2.42 -17.12
N GLY A 147 -10.18 3.70 -17.27
CA GLY A 147 -11.13 4.75 -17.57
C GLY A 147 -11.65 4.50 -18.97
N THR A 148 -12.62 3.59 -19.08
CA THR A 148 -13.49 3.44 -20.24
C THR A 148 -14.38 4.67 -20.28
N GLY A 149 -13.80 5.80 -20.65
CA GLY A 149 -14.44 7.08 -20.86
C GLY A 149 -14.12 7.57 -22.26
N ARG A 150 -14.36 6.74 -23.28
CA ARG A 150 -14.48 7.19 -24.65
C ARG A 150 -15.97 7.29 -24.94
N SER A 151 -16.55 8.44 -24.63
CA SER A 151 -17.79 8.87 -25.28
C SER A 151 -17.41 9.23 -26.71
N GLU A 152 -17.77 8.35 -27.66
CA GLU A 152 -17.87 8.73 -29.07
C GLU A 152 -19.10 9.62 -29.22
N GLU A 153 -18.91 10.81 -29.79
CA GLU A 153 -19.94 11.63 -30.43
C GLU A 153 -19.53 11.87 -31.88
#